data_AF-A0A6A5SFL5-F1
#
_entry.id   AF-A0A6A5SFL5-F1
#
_cell.length_a   1.000
_cell.length_b   1.000
_cell.length_c   1.000
_cell.angle_alpha   90.00
_cell.angle_beta   90.00
_cell.angle_gamma   90.00
#
_symmetry.space_group_name_H-M   'P 1'
#
loop_
_entity.id
_entity.type
_entity.pdbx_description
1 polymer ?
#
loop_
_entity_poly.entity_id
_entity_poly.type
_entity_poly.pdbx_seq_one_letter_code
_entity_poly.pdbx_strand_id
1 'polypeptide(L)'
;MIFEGDIDFANVNWDAVLTNPALLQQLILENDNLPDWFNDYLFPPKELIDIKKPRIRARDCKSWIKRNNYQPGGARKRKPEARISTYMMSRPASLAQYQRHSAHLMSRVLNIRTNASPFTLVLDDLNQRAMPLIGELVRRGLSRNVNVVVVTFESINFHPAVRNIPAYGTTGEEILQDLRRAMSHAKESLVIVDSLYELLNEKHVEMGVLFNLVAMEFASTLVGVYHQDMLPAQDAQKAYAPQPLNLLKYMATSVITCKSFAHVLSAKAAKERSLPEPTHGLLQGAEGVVQCLDANDHRGIVLEAEFRRKSGRPESETYFLRLARPSDYNIPIPGLAFGTLKQEYVILLDQVPAYASAEVIGWVNASAKDIESTFNLSLTDKQKQAREGVVLPYFDAQKGEGGEGGRILYDMGAEDDFDEEEDEI
;
A
#
# COMPACT_ATOMS: atom_id res chain seq x y z
N MET A 1 -53.67 9.97 8.29
CA MET A 1 -54.11 10.28 6.91
C MET A 1 -52.93 9.98 6.01
N ILE A 2 -53.11 9.01 5.12
CA ILE A 2 -52.13 8.54 4.16
C ILE A 2 -52.01 9.61 3.07
N PHE A 3 -50.82 10.19 2.89
CA PHE A 3 -50.47 10.96 1.71
C PHE A 3 -49.53 10.10 0.87
N GLU A 4 -50.11 9.19 0.09
CA GLU A 4 -49.50 8.70 -1.15
C GLU A 4 -49.76 9.76 -2.21
N GLY A 5 -48.75 10.56 -2.48
CA GLY A 5 -48.70 11.44 -3.64
C GLY A 5 -47.23 11.53 -4.04
N ASP A 6 -46.91 11.07 -5.24
CA ASP A 6 -45.58 11.27 -5.83
C ASP A 6 -45.32 12.78 -5.90
N ILE A 7 -44.51 13.28 -4.97
CA ILE A 7 -44.02 14.66 -4.99
C ILE A 7 -42.91 14.69 -6.03
N ASP A 8 -43.17 15.37 -7.16
CA ASP A 8 -42.20 15.55 -8.22
C ASP A 8 -41.12 16.56 -7.78
N PHE A 9 -39.98 16.03 -7.32
CA PHE A 9 -38.84 16.79 -6.84
C PHE A 9 -37.91 17.29 -7.95
N ALA A 10 -38.25 17.07 -9.23
CA ALA A 10 -37.39 17.42 -10.37
C ALA A 10 -37.13 18.94 -10.50
N ASN A 11 -37.98 19.79 -9.93
CA ASN A 11 -37.87 21.25 -10.03
C ASN A 11 -37.27 21.92 -8.79
N VAL A 12 -36.78 21.15 -7.80
CA VAL A 12 -36.15 21.70 -6.60
C VAL A 12 -34.66 21.90 -6.85
N ASN A 13 -34.16 23.12 -6.61
CA ASN A 13 -32.72 23.40 -6.66
C ASN A 13 -32.03 22.90 -5.39
N TRP A 14 -31.64 21.63 -5.40
CA TRP A 14 -31.04 20.94 -4.26
C TRP A 14 -29.70 21.53 -3.80
N ASP A 15 -28.95 22.19 -4.69
CA ASP A 15 -27.69 22.86 -4.32
C ASP A 15 -27.93 24.05 -3.36
N ALA A 16 -29.05 24.76 -3.53
CA ALA A 16 -29.45 25.85 -2.64
C ALA A 16 -30.01 25.32 -1.29
N VAL A 17 -30.55 24.10 -1.26
CA VAL A 17 -31.07 23.46 -0.04
C VAL A 17 -29.91 22.93 0.81
N LEU A 18 -28.90 22.33 0.17
CA LEU A 18 -27.70 21.77 0.81
C LEU A 18 -26.81 22.83 1.49
N THR A 19 -26.90 24.08 1.05
CA THR A 19 -26.12 25.20 1.61
C THR A 19 -26.79 25.86 2.82
N ASN A 20 -28.06 25.56 3.10
CA ASN A 20 -28.79 26.13 4.23
C ASN A 20 -28.89 25.13 5.41
N PRO A 21 -28.19 25.36 6.54
CA PRO A 21 -28.12 24.40 7.63
C PRO A 21 -29.47 24.15 8.33
N ALA A 22 -30.40 25.11 8.29
CA ALA A 22 -31.71 24.96 8.91
C ALA A 22 -32.63 23.98 8.14
N LEU A 23 -32.51 23.93 6.81
CA LEU A 23 -33.27 23.00 5.97
C LEU A 23 -32.65 21.60 6.00
N LEU A 24 -31.32 21.53 6.10
CA LEU A 24 -30.60 20.26 6.21
C LEU A 24 -30.94 19.52 7.51
N GLN A 25 -31.14 20.25 8.63
CA GLN A 25 -31.63 19.67 9.88
C GLN A 25 -33.06 19.12 9.81
N GLN A 26 -33.90 19.64 8.93
CA GLN A 26 -35.27 19.13 8.73
C GLN A 26 -35.32 17.88 7.84
N LEU A 27 -34.25 17.62 7.07
CA LEU A 27 -34.13 16.43 6.20
C LEU A 27 -33.53 15.22 6.93
N ILE A 28 -32.93 15.41 8.10
CA ILE A 28 -32.41 14.34 8.93
C ILE A 28 -33.58 13.70 9.69
N LEU A 29 -33.82 12.41 9.46
CA LEU A 29 -34.83 11.66 10.22
C LEU A 29 -34.41 11.56 11.69
N GLU A 30 -35.35 11.34 12.62
CA GLU A 30 -35.12 11.23 14.08
C GLU A 30 -34.04 10.19 14.49
N ASN A 31 -33.58 9.36 13.55
CA ASN A 31 -32.53 8.35 13.72
C ASN A 31 -31.16 8.75 13.10
N ASP A 32 -30.90 10.04 12.85
CA ASP A 32 -29.69 10.56 12.20
C ASP A 32 -29.41 10.03 10.78
N ASN A 33 -30.42 9.43 10.13
CA ASN A 33 -30.32 8.90 8.77
C ASN A 33 -31.00 9.82 7.76
N LEU A 34 -30.36 10.02 6.62
CA LEU A 34 -30.96 10.69 5.47
C LEU A 34 -31.94 9.75 4.74
N PRO A 35 -33.04 10.27 4.16
CA PRO A 35 -33.98 9.48 3.36
C PRO A 35 -33.30 8.80 2.16
N ASP A 36 -33.74 7.59 1.81
CA ASP A 36 -33.11 6.77 0.75
C ASP A 36 -33.08 7.48 -0.61
N TRP A 37 -34.15 8.20 -0.98
CA TRP A 37 -34.20 8.97 -2.23
C TRP A 37 -33.15 10.10 -2.28
N PHE A 38 -32.75 10.62 -1.11
CA PHE A 38 -31.72 11.66 -1.01
C PHE A 38 -30.31 11.07 -1.18
N ASN A 39 -30.11 9.84 -0.71
CA ASN A 39 -28.90 9.07 -0.99
C ASN A 39 -28.79 8.75 -2.49
N ASP A 40 -29.89 8.41 -3.15
CA ASP A 40 -29.91 8.13 -4.59
C ASP A 40 -29.62 9.39 -5.44
N TYR A 41 -30.00 10.59 -4.97
CA TYR A 41 -29.65 11.86 -5.62
C TYR A 41 -28.16 12.22 -5.46
N LEU A 42 -27.61 12.07 -4.25
CA LEU A 42 -26.18 12.30 -3.99
C LEU A 42 -25.28 11.25 -4.67
N PHE A 43 -25.81 10.02 -4.85
CA PHE A 43 -25.08 8.88 -5.35
C PHE A 43 -25.92 8.11 -6.38
N PRO A 44 -26.07 8.63 -7.62
CA PRO A 44 -26.87 7.96 -8.63
C PRO A 44 -26.30 6.55 -8.89
N PRO A 45 -27.13 5.50 -8.87
CA PRO A 45 -26.68 4.14 -9.14
C PRO A 45 -26.12 4.07 -10.58
N LYS A 46 -24.86 3.63 -10.71
CA LYS A 46 -24.25 3.39 -12.02
C LYS A 46 -25.03 2.28 -12.72
N GLU A 47 -25.50 2.54 -13.94
CA GLU A 47 -26.02 1.53 -14.85
C GLU A 47 -25.03 0.36 -14.94
N LEU A 48 -25.50 -0.82 -14.53
CA LEU A 48 -24.76 -2.07 -14.57
C LEU A 48 -24.63 -2.51 -16.03
N ILE A 49 -23.51 -2.15 -16.67
CA ILE A 49 -23.06 -2.84 -17.88
C ILE A 49 -22.64 -4.25 -17.46
N ASP A 50 -23.40 -5.24 -17.92
CA ASP A 50 -23.24 -6.66 -17.57
C ASP A 50 -21.96 -7.24 -18.21
N ILE A 51 -20.82 -7.04 -17.55
CA ILE A 51 -19.56 -7.70 -17.91
C ILE A 51 -19.51 -9.03 -17.18
N LYS A 52 -19.67 -10.13 -17.91
CA LYS A 52 -19.50 -11.51 -17.42
C LYS A 52 -18.16 -11.65 -16.68
N LYS A 53 -18.19 -11.73 -15.35
CA LYS A 53 -17.01 -11.93 -14.50
C LYS A 53 -16.50 -13.37 -14.64
N PRO A 54 -15.23 -13.62 -15.03
CA PRO A 54 -14.66 -14.94 -14.90
C PRO A 54 -14.43 -15.26 -13.42
N ARG A 55 -14.85 -16.46 -12.98
CA ARG A 55 -14.59 -17.00 -11.65
C ARG A 55 -13.10 -17.36 -11.53
N ILE A 56 -12.26 -16.40 -11.14
CA ILE A 56 -10.90 -16.68 -10.69
C ILE A 56 -11.02 -17.16 -9.23
N ARG A 57 -10.99 -18.49 -9.02
CA ARG A 57 -10.81 -19.05 -7.67
C ARG A 57 -9.41 -18.68 -7.20
N ALA A 58 -9.33 -17.86 -6.14
CA ALA A 58 -8.09 -17.64 -5.42
C ALA A 58 -7.56 -19.00 -4.91
N ARG A 59 -6.28 -19.30 -5.20
CA ARG A 59 -5.58 -20.41 -4.53
C ARG A 59 -5.63 -20.15 -3.02
N ASP A 60 -5.98 -21.19 -2.26
CA ASP A 60 -6.20 -21.23 -0.81
C ASP A 60 -5.48 -20.11 -0.01
N CYS A 61 -6.28 -19.20 0.56
CA CYS A 61 -5.84 -18.06 1.38
C CYS A 61 -5.24 -18.45 2.76
N LYS A 62 -5.00 -19.75 3.00
CA LYS A 62 -4.60 -20.28 4.31
C LYS A 62 -3.15 -19.96 4.69
N SER A 63 -2.27 -19.68 3.73
CA SER A 63 -0.85 -19.38 4.01
C SER A 63 -0.57 -17.91 4.33
N TRP A 64 -1.47 -16.99 3.96
CA TRP A 64 -1.29 -15.55 4.18
C TRP A 64 -1.90 -15.05 5.48
N ILE A 65 -3.05 -15.62 5.88
CA ILE A 65 -3.75 -15.26 7.13
C ILE A 65 -3.12 -16.08 8.27
N LYS A 66 -2.40 -15.41 9.19
CA LYS A 66 -1.73 -16.07 10.31
C LYS A 66 -2.75 -16.43 11.41
N ARG A 67 -3.06 -17.72 11.54
CA ARG A 67 -4.07 -18.23 12.48
C ARG A 67 -3.72 -17.96 13.95
N ASN A 68 -2.43 -18.07 14.33
CA ASN A 68 -1.99 -17.93 15.73
C ASN A 68 -0.82 -16.94 15.84
N ASN A 69 -1.12 -15.65 16.07
CA ASN A 69 -0.10 -14.62 16.29
C ASN A 69 0.36 -14.49 17.76
N TYR A 70 -0.33 -15.14 18.71
CA TYR A 70 0.07 -15.19 20.12
C TYR A 70 0.80 -16.51 20.44
N GLN A 71 1.93 -16.45 21.17
CA GLN A 71 2.70 -17.65 21.56
C GLN A 71 2.42 -18.10 23.00
N PRO A 72 2.14 -19.40 23.22
CA PRO A 72 2.61 -20.11 24.40
C PRO A 72 4.04 -20.62 24.12
N GLY A 73 5.03 -20.10 24.84
CA GLY A 73 6.40 -20.66 25.03
C GLY A 73 7.20 -21.14 23.81
N GLY A 74 8.29 -20.44 23.47
CA GLY A 74 9.35 -21.01 22.61
C GLY A 74 10.28 -19.96 22.00
N ALA A 75 11.58 -20.07 22.31
CA ALA A 75 12.64 -19.19 21.82
C ALA A 75 12.73 -19.19 20.28
N ARG A 76 12.85 -18.00 19.70
CA ARG A 76 12.88 -17.76 18.25
C ARG A 76 14.25 -18.12 17.67
N LYS A 77 14.32 -19.18 16.84
CA LYS A 77 15.44 -19.39 15.91
C LYS A 77 14.97 -19.14 14.48
N ARG A 78 15.63 -18.21 13.78
CA ARG A 78 15.48 -18.00 12.34
C ARG A 78 16.14 -19.17 11.59
N LYS A 79 15.44 -19.76 10.63
CA LYS A 79 16.05 -20.59 9.58
C LYS A 79 16.51 -19.65 8.46
N PRO A 80 17.79 -19.62 8.08
CA PRO A 80 18.23 -18.90 6.90
C PRO A 80 17.80 -19.68 5.65
N GLU A 81 16.83 -19.18 4.89
CA GLU A 81 16.63 -19.64 3.52
C GLU A 81 17.70 -18.99 2.63
N ALA A 82 18.73 -19.76 2.30
CA ALA A 82 19.69 -19.39 1.27
C ALA A 82 19.03 -19.60 -0.10
N ARG A 83 18.68 -18.51 -0.79
CA ARG A 83 18.57 -18.51 -2.25
C ARG A 83 19.72 -17.69 -2.82
N ILE A 84 20.59 -18.37 -3.54
CA ILE A 84 21.61 -17.75 -4.39
C ILE A 84 20.83 -17.08 -5.52
N SER A 85 20.84 -15.74 -5.57
CA SER A 85 20.26 -14.97 -6.67
C SER A 85 21.38 -14.54 -7.59
N THR A 86 21.36 -15.08 -8.80
CA THR A 86 22.15 -14.65 -9.94
C THR A 86 22.05 -13.14 -10.11
N TYR A 87 23.20 -12.48 -10.05
CA TYR A 87 23.36 -11.07 -10.33
C TYR A 87 23.13 -10.82 -11.81
N MET A 88 22.01 -10.16 -12.11
CA MET A 88 21.79 -9.20 -13.19
C MET A 88 20.30 -9.25 -13.52
N MET A 89 19.52 -8.27 -13.06
CA MET A 89 18.27 -7.97 -13.74
C MET A 89 18.02 -6.47 -13.90
N SER A 90 17.55 -6.21 -15.11
CA SER A 90 17.42 -5.01 -15.90
C SER A 90 16.55 -3.92 -15.27
N ARG A 91 16.79 -2.68 -15.72
CA ARG A 91 15.76 -1.63 -15.69
C ARG A 91 14.47 -2.19 -16.29
N PRO A 92 13.28 -1.82 -15.78
CA PRO A 92 12.02 -2.30 -16.34
C PRO A 92 11.99 -2.02 -17.85
N ALA A 93 11.78 -3.06 -18.64
CA ALA A 93 11.84 -2.98 -20.09
C ALA A 93 10.57 -2.32 -20.67
N SER A 94 9.48 -2.30 -19.91
CA SER A 94 8.22 -1.65 -20.28
C SER A 94 7.64 -0.81 -19.14
N LEU A 95 6.84 0.20 -19.51
CA LEU A 95 6.13 1.07 -18.58
C LEU A 95 5.18 0.29 -17.67
N ALA A 96 4.51 -0.75 -18.19
CA ALA A 96 3.66 -1.63 -17.39
C ALA A 96 4.46 -2.43 -16.35
N GLN A 97 5.67 -2.89 -16.68
CA GLN A 97 6.54 -3.58 -15.73
C GLN A 97 7.00 -2.64 -14.61
N TYR A 98 7.38 -1.41 -14.97
CA TYR A 98 7.73 -0.38 -14.02
C TYR A 98 6.58 -0.06 -13.06
N GLN A 99 5.38 0.20 -13.58
CA GLN A 99 4.19 0.50 -12.76
C GLN A 99 3.87 -0.64 -11.77
N ARG A 100 3.90 -1.89 -12.25
CA ARG A 100 3.69 -3.07 -11.38
C ARG A 100 4.76 -3.16 -10.31
N HIS A 101 6.02 -2.91 -10.66
CA HIS A 101 7.13 -2.92 -9.71
C HIS A 101 6.95 -1.85 -8.63
N SER A 102 6.73 -0.60 -9.03
CA SER A 102 6.58 0.53 -8.12
C SER A 102 5.36 0.35 -7.21
N ALA A 103 4.19 -0.03 -7.75
CA ALA A 103 3.01 -0.30 -6.92
C ALA A 103 3.25 -1.47 -5.94
N HIS A 104 4.00 -2.50 -6.35
CA HIS A 104 4.37 -3.60 -5.48
C HIS A 104 5.27 -3.17 -4.32
N LEU A 105 6.23 -2.26 -4.54
CA LEU A 105 7.10 -1.73 -3.48
C LEU A 105 6.28 -1.07 -2.37
N MET A 106 5.39 -0.15 -2.74
CA MET A 106 4.52 0.53 -1.77
C MET A 106 3.55 -0.44 -1.08
N SER A 107 2.93 -1.35 -1.85
CA SER A 107 2.05 -2.39 -1.32
C SER A 107 2.75 -3.29 -0.28
N ARG A 108 4.06 -3.57 -0.43
CA ARG A 108 4.81 -4.34 0.57
C ARG A 108 4.91 -3.63 1.90
N VAL A 109 5.14 -2.31 1.90
CA VAL A 109 5.22 -1.49 3.11
C VAL A 109 3.85 -1.35 3.76
N LEU A 110 2.81 -0.99 2.99
CA LEU A 110 1.44 -0.85 3.50
C LEU A 110 0.87 -2.14 4.06
N ASN A 111 1.18 -3.28 3.43
CA ASN A 111 0.75 -4.57 3.93
C ASN A 111 1.61 -5.08 5.09
N ILE A 112 2.63 -4.35 5.57
CA ILE A 112 3.51 -4.73 6.69
C ILE A 112 4.14 -6.10 6.43
N ARG A 113 4.64 -6.33 5.21
CA ARG A 113 5.28 -7.60 4.89
C ARG A 113 6.59 -7.74 5.66
N THR A 114 6.91 -8.97 6.05
CA THR A 114 8.19 -9.29 6.68
C THR A 114 9.34 -8.81 5.79
N ASN A 115 10.31 -8.11 6.38
CA ASN A 115 11.45 -7.51 5.67
C ASN A 115 11.08 -6.50 4.57
N ALA A 116 9.91 -5.85 4.63
CA ALA A 116 9.60 -4.71 3.75
C ALA A 116 10.44 -3.49 4.15
N SER A 117 10.28 -3.02 5.39
CA SER A 117 11.01 -1.90 5.97
C SER A 117 11.03 -2.09 7.49
N PRO A 118 12.18 -2.31 8.15
CA PRO A 118 12.24 -2.38 9.62
C PRO A 118 11.91 -1.04 10.28
N PHE A 119 12.27 0.08 9.65
CA PHE A 119 11.92 1.42 10.12
C PHE A 119 11.43 2.30 8.96
N THR A 120 10.14 2.65 9.02
CA THR A 120 9.48 3.56 8.09
C THR A 120 9.28 4.90 8.78
N LEU A 121 9.94 5.94 8.27
CA LEU A 121 9.76 7.31 8.70
C LEU A 121 8.68 7.96 7.84
N VAL A 122 7.64 8.48 8.48
CA VAL A 122 6.59 9.26 7.82
C VAL A 122 6.82 10.72 8.15
N LEU A 123 6.91 11.55 7.13
CA LEU A 123 7.06 13.00 7.26
C LEU A 123 5.76 13.65 6.85
N ASP A 124 5.15 14.39 7.75
CA ASP A 124 3.92 15.12 7.51
C ASP A 124 4.07 16.60 7.91
N ASP A 125 3.01 17.35 7.70
CA ASP A 125 2.94 18.79 7.93
C ASP A 125 1.47 19.17 8.20
N LEU A 126 1.20 20.38 8.69
CA LEU A 126 -0.17 20.89 8.92
C LEU A 126 -1.05 20.83 7.66
N ASN A 127 -0.42 21.00 6.50
CA ASN A 127 -1.09 20.96 5.20
C ASN A 127 -1.53 19.55 4.80
N GLN A 128 -0.86 18.52 5.29
CA GLN A 128 -1.25 17.13 5.06
C GLN A 128 -0.74 16.26 6.20
N ARG A 129 -1.63 15.87 7.11
CA ARG A 129 -1.32 14.97 8.22
C ARG A 129 -1.13 13.52 7.75
N ALA A 130 -0.34 12.75 8.50
CA ALA A 130 -0.07 11.34 8.24
C ALA A 130 -1.27 10.40 8.52
N MET A 131 -2.30 10.86 9.23
CA MET A 131 -3.43 10.04 9.70
C MET A 131 -4.06 9.12 8.63
N PRO A 132 -4.32 9.55 7.38
CA PRO A 132 -4.90 8.65 6.38
C PRO A 132 -3.98 7.48 6.02
N LEU A 133 -2.65 7.70 6.02
CA LEU A 133 -1.65 6.65 5.82
C LEU A 133 -1.59 5.70 7.02
N ILE A 134 -1.53 6.27 8.24
CA ILE A 134 -1.47 5.50 9.48
C ILE A 134 -2.74 4.66 9.67
N GLY A 135 -3.91 5.23 9.41
CA GLY A 135 -5.19 4.52 9.47
C GLY A 135 -5.24 3.34 8.50
N GLU A 136 -4.64 3.47 7.32
CA GLU A 136 -4.51 2.37 6.37
C GLU A 136 -3.54 1.28 6.84
N LEU A 137 -2.40 1.66 7.41
CA LEU A 137 -1.45 0.72 8.01
C LEU A 137 -2.09 -0.07 9.17
N VAL A 138 -2.80 0.61 10.05
CA VAL A 138 -3.52 0.00 11.17
C VAL A 138 -4.58 -0.98 10.65
N ARG A 139 -5.42 -0.54 9.70
CA ARG A 139 -6.47 -1.37 9.10
C ARG A 139 -5.88 -2.64 8.46
N ARG A 140 -4.82 -2.50 7.65
CA ARG A 140 -4.12 -3.64 7.02
C ARG A 140 -3.44 -4.53 8.05
N GLY A 141 -2.82 -3.97 9.08
CA GLY A 141 -2.22 -4.73 10.19
C GLY A 141 -3.24 -5.59 10.92
N LEU A 142 -4.36 -4.99 11.33
CA LEU A 142 -5.45 -5.70 12.00
C LEU A 142 -6.11 -6.75 11.10
N SER A 143 -6.26 -6.48 9.80
CA SER A 143 -6.76 -7.48 8.82
C SER A 143 -5.90 -8.73 8.72
N ARG A 144 -4.60 -8.61 9.03
CA ARG A 144 -3.61 -9.69 9.01
C ARG A 144 -3.39 -10.32 10.38
N ASN A 145 -4.16 -9.93 11.39
CA ASN A 145 -4.01 -10.34 12.78
C ASN A 145 -2.63 -9.96 13.37
N VAL A 146 -2.03 -8.86 12.91
CA VAL A 146 -0.78 -8.31 13.47
C VAL A 146 -1.12 -7.53 14.75
N ASN A 147 -0.28 -7.66 15.77
CA ASN A 147 -0.43 -6.87 16.99
C ASN A 147 -0.07 -5.40 16.69
N VAL A 148 -1.04 -4.50 16.76
CA VAL A 148 -0.81 -3.07 16.51
C VAL A 148 -0.68 -2.36 17.85
N VAL A 149 0.49 -1.75 18.07
CA VAL A 149 0.80 -0.96 19.26
C VAL A 149 1.05 0.48 18.82
N VAL A 150 0.37 1.44 19.43
CA VAL A 150 0.54 2.87 19.13
C VAL A 150 1.02 3.58 20.39
N VAL A 151 2.12 4.32 20.28
CA VAL A 151 2.62 5.23 21.31
C VAL A 151 2.07 6.62 21.02
N THR A 152 1.25 7.12 21.93
CA THR A 152 0.37 8.27 21.65
C THR A 152 0.80 9.52 22.38
N PHE A 153 0.96 10.58 21.61
CA PHE A 153 1.33 11.93 22.04
C PHE A 153 0.30 12.98 21.67
N GLU A 154 -0.48 12.73 20.61
CA GLU A 154 -1.53 13.65 20.16
C GLU A 154 -2.84 12.94 19.78
N SER A 155 -2.77 11.66 19.40
CA SER A 155 -3.95 10.92 18.97
C SER A 155 -4.81 10.43 20.14
N ILE A 156 -6.13 10.54 19.97
CA ILE A 156 -7.12 10.23 21.01
C ILE A 156 -7.97 9.01 20.63
N ASN A 157 -8.31 8.88 19.34
CA ASN A 157 -9.30 7.91 18.87
C ASN A 157 -8.64 6.75 18.13
N PHE A 158 -8.84 5.54 18.64
CA PHE A 158 -8.34 4.31 18.04
C PHE A 158 -9.39 3.22 18.02
N HIS A 159 -9.21 2.27 17.12
CA HIS A 159 -9.98 1.04 17.14
C HIS A 159 -9.67 0.25 18.43
N PRO A 160 -10.65 -0.36 19.12
CA PRO A 160 -10.44 -1.06 20.39
C PRO A 160 -9.46 -2.24 20.33
N ALA A 161 -9.19 -2.75 19.13
CA ALA A 161 -8.20 -3.80 18.90
C ALA A 161 -6.73 -3.29 18.91
N VAL A 162 -6.52 -1.98 18.90
CA VAL A 162 -5.20 -1.35 18.94
C VAL A 162 -4.77 -1.20 20.40
N ARG A 163 -3.53 -1.58 20.71
CA ARG A 163 -2.94 -1.37 22.03
C ARG A 163 -2.37 0.04 22.09
N ASN A 164 -3.01 0.90 22.88
CA ASN A 164 -2.54 2.26 23.11
C ASN A 164 -1.58 2.30 24.31
N ILE A 165 -0.42 2.94 24.14
CA ILE A 165 0.51 3.32 25.21
C ILE A 165 0.51 4.85 25.28
N PRO A 166 -0.15 5.46 26.28
CA PRO A 166 -0.15 6.91 26.44
C PRO A 166 1.24 7.40 26.86
N ALA A 167 1.80 8.34 26.10
CA ALA A 167 3.08 8.97 26.42
C ALA A 167 2.93 10.24 27.28
N TYR A 168 1.70 10.68 27.55
CA TYR A 168 1.42 11.81 28.43
C TYR A 168 1.75 11.47 29.88
N GLY A 169 2.62 12.26 30.51
CA GLY A 169 2.98 12.10 31.93
C GLY A 169 3.86 10.90 32.27
N THR A 170 4.22 10.05 31.30
CA THR A 170 5.13 8.90 31.49
C THR A 170 6.58 9.24 31.15
N THR A 171 7.53 8.51 31.74
CA THR A 171 8.96 8.65 31.43
C THR A 171 9.36 7.83 30.20
N GLY A 172 10.47 8.17 29.56
CA GLY A 172 10.98 7.42 28.40
C GLY A 172 11.26 5.94 28.70
N GLU A 173 11.74 5.64 29.91
CA GLU A 173 11.99 4.25 30.34
C GLU A 173 10.69 3.46 30.54
N GLU A 174 9.67 4.07 31.14
CA GLU A 174 8.34 3.46 31.30
C GLU A 174 7.72 3.13 29.95
N ILE A 175 7.81 4.05 28.97
CA ILE A 175 7.32 3.83 27.60
C ILE A 175 7.99 2.60 27.00
N LEU A 176 9.32 2.46 27.13
CA LEU A 176 10.05 1.30 26.59
C LEU A 176 9.65 -0.01 27.29
N GLN A 177 9.42 0.02 28.62
CA GLN A 177 8.96 -1.14 29.37
C GLN A 177 7.55 -1.58 28.98
N ASP A 178 6.63 -0.64 28.83
CA ASP A 178 5.26 -0.92 28.41
C ASP A 178 5.21 -1.42 26.97
N LEU A 179 6.07 -0.89 26.09
CA LEU A 179 6.22 -1.35 24.71
C LEU A 179 6.74 -2.79 24.68
N ARG A 180 7.71 -3.13 25.53
CA ARG A 180 8.18 -4.52 25.70
C ARG A 180 7.06 -5.46 26.17
N ARG A 181 6.26 -5.02 27.14
CA ARG A 181 5.09 -5.78 27.66
C ARG A 181 4.02 -5.95 26.59
N ALA A 182 3.77 -4.92 25.79
CA ALA A 182 2.77 -4.96 24.72
C ALA A 182 3.18 -5.87 23.55
N MET A 183 4.49 -6.08 23.32
CA MET A 183 5.00 -6.94 22.24
C MET A 183 5.32 -8.37 22.67
N SER A 184 5.54 -8.64 23.96
CA SER A 184 6.01 -9.94 24.49
C SER A 184 5.16 -11.15 24.05
N HIS A 185 3.84 -10.96 23.97
CA HIS A 185 2.90 -12.03 23.65
C HIS A 185 2.72 -12.28 22.15
N ALA A 186 3.17 -11.36 21.29
CA ALA A 186 2.92 -11.38 19.85
C ALA A 186 4.15 -11.85 19.04
N LYS A 187 3.95 -12.64 17.98
CA LYS A 187 5.04 -13.07 17.08
C LYS A 187 5.54 -11.91 16.22
N GLU A 188 4.63 -11.07 15.76
CA GLU A 188 4.91 -9.90 14.93
C GLU A 188 4.01 -8.75 15.39
N SER A 189 4.62 -7.59 15.59
CA SER A 189 3.93 -6.35 15.95
C SER A 189 4.22 -5.25 14.93
N LEU A 190 3.26 -4.34 14.80
CA LEU A 190 3.42 -3.03 14.17
C LEU A 190 3.45 -2.01 15.31
N VAL A 191 4.57 -1.31 15.46
CA VAL A 191 4.71 -0.23 16.43
C VAL A 191 4.62 1.08 15.68
N ILE A 192 3.64 1.90 16.04
CA ILE A 192 3.46 3.25 15.50
C ILE A 192 3.78 4.25 16.61
N VAL A 193 4.60 5.24 16.30
CA VAL A 193 4.83 6.40 17.18
C VAL A 193 4.26 7.63 16.48
N ASP A 194 3.31 8.28 17.12
CA ASP A 194 2.58 9.41 16.54
C ASP A 194 3.43 10.68 16.42
N SER A 195 4.33 10.94 17.38
CA SER A 195 5.26 12.06 17.34
C SER A 195 6.65 11.58 17.75
N LEU A 196 7.52 11.35 16.77
CA LEU A 196 8.92 11.01 17.04
C LEU A 196 9.67 12.19 17.66
N TYR A 197 9.28 13.43 17.35
CA TYR A 197 9.94 14.62 17.88
C TYR A 197 9.82 14.67 19.41
N GLU A 198 8.62 14.51 19.95
CA GLU A 198 8.37 14.50 21.40
C GLU A 198 9.04 13.32 22.10
N LEU A 199 9.01 12.13 21.46
CA LEU A 199 9.66 10.94 22.01
C LEU A 199 11.17 11.12 22.18
N LEU A 200 11.84 11.74 21.21
CA LEU A 200 13.29 11.94 21.24
C LEU A 200 13.70 13.14 22.10
N ASN A 201 12.98 14.26 21.99
CA ASN A 201 13.39 15.53 22.60
C ASN A 201 12.80 15.74 23.99
N GLU A 202 11.52 15.42 24.22
CA GLU A 202 10.88 15.62 25.53
C GLU A 202 11.05 14.40 26.45
N LYS A 203 10.93 13.20 25.90
CA LYS A 203 11.06 11.95 26.67
C LYS A 203 12.49 11.41 26.71
N HIS A 204 13.41 12.02 25.97
CA HIS A 204 14.83 11.65 25.89
C HIS A 204 15.07 10.17 25.56
N VAL A 205 14.16 9.55 24.80
CA VAL A 205 14.34 8.16 24.36
C VAL A 205 15.32 8.15 23.19
N GLU A 206 16.40 7.37 23.29
CA GLU A 206 17.31 7.22 22.17
C GLU A 206 16.70 6.35 21.05
N MET A 207 16.76 6.85 19.81
CA MET A 207 16.25 6.13 18.65
C MET A 207 16.92 4.76 18.46
N GLY A 208 18.21 4.63 18.78
CA GLY A 208 18.93 3.37 18.70
C GLY A 208 18.36 2.30 19.64
N VAL A 209 17.98 2.69 20.86
CA VAL A 209 17.36 1.80 21.85
C VAL A 209 15.98 1.36 21.36
N LEU A 210 15.16 2.30 20.89
CA LEU A 210 13.83 2.02 20.34
C LEU A 210 13.91 1.08 19.14
N PHE A 211 14.80 1.36 18.20
CA PHE A 211 14.98 0.52 17.00
C PHE A 211 15.46 -0.89 17.36
N ASN A 212 16.43 -1.02 18.27
CA ASN A 212 16.92 -2.32 18.72
C ASN A 212 15.82 -3.13 19.42
N LEU A 213 15.01 -2.49 20.27
CA LEU A 213 13.86 -3.14 20.90
C LEU A 213 12.87 -3.66 19.84
N VAL A 214 12.40 -2.80 18.94
CA VAL A 214 11.33 -3.19 18.00
C VAL A 214 11.83 -4.13 16.90
N ALA A 215 12.90 -3.76 16.20
CA ALA A 215 13.34 -4.45 15.00
C ALA A 215 14.26 -5.65 15.31
N MET A 216 15.13 -5.56 16.32
CA MET A 216 16.13 -6.61 16.60
C MET A 216 15.62 -7.64 17.60
N GLU A 217 15.05 -7.21 18.74
CA GLU A 217 14.55 -8.13 19.76
C GLU A 217 13.22 -8.79 19.35
N PHE A 218 12.26 -7.99 18.90
CA PHE A 218 10.92 -8.47 18.56
C PHE A 218 10.65 -8.71 17.08
N ALA A 219 11.65 -8.50 16.21
CA ALA A 219 11.54 -8.68 14.75
C ALA A 219 10.27 -8.02 14.16
N SER A 220 9.89 -6.87 14.71
CA SER A 220 8.67 -6.14 14.44
C SER A 220 8.95 -4.89 13.58
N THR A 221 7.91 -4.27 13.05
CA THR A 221 8.04 -3.10 12.16
C THR A 221 7.80 -1.82 12.97
N LEU A 222 8.73 -0.86 12.86
CA LEU A 222 8.58 0.47 13.44
C LEU A 222 8.13 1.47 12.38
N VAL A 223 7.04 2.18 12.66
CA VAL A 223 6.57 3.33 11.89
C VAL A 223 6.59 4.52 12.83
N GLY A 224 7.25 5.60 12.44
CA GLY A 224 7.27 6.81 13.24
C GLY A 224 6.93 8.01 12.39
N VAL A 225 6.04 8.85 12.90
CA VAL A 225 5.62 10.10 12.28
C VAL A 225 6.49 11.23 12.83
N TYR A 226 6.93 12.11 11.94
CA TYR A 226 7.69 13.31 12.27
C TYR A 226 7.08 14.50 11.54
N HIS A 227 6.54 15.42 12.32
CA HIS A 227 5.95 16.67 11.88
C HIS A 227 7.05 17.66 11.43
N GLN A 228 7.03 18.08 10.17
CA GLN A 228 8.04 18.97 9.59
C GLN A 228 7.92 20.43 10.04
N ASP A 229 6.72 20.81 10.48
CA ASP A 229 6.36 22.12 11.03
C ASP A 229 6.85 22.36 12.46
N MET A 230 7.40 21.33 13.13
CA MET A 230 8.00 21.52 14.44
C MET A 230 9.37 22.18 14.34
N LEU A 231 9.53 23.29 15.05
CA LEU A 231 10.80 23.99 15.17
C LEU A 231 11.79 23.11 15.94
N PRO A 232 13.00 22.86 15.40
CA PRO A 232 14.00 22.11 16.13
C PRO A 232 14.42 22.88 17.39
N ALA A 233 14.40 22.21 18.55
CA ALA A 233 15.01 22.74 19.76
C ALA A 233 16.51 23.00 19.49
N GLN A 234 16.91 24.27 19.46
CA GLN A 234 18.32 24.63 19.36
C GLN A 234 18.96 24.61 20.75
N ASP A 235 19.49 23.46 21.14
CA ASP A 235 20.31 23.35 22.34
C ASP A 235 21.72 23.90 22.05
N ALA A 236 22.06 25.05 22.64
CA ALA A 236 23.40 25.63 22.55
C ALA A 236 24.50 24.66 23.02
N GLN A 237 24.17 23.71 23.90
CA GLN A 237 25.08 22.68 24.40
C GLN A 237 25.37 21.56 23.38
N LYS A 238 24.51 21.37 22.38
CA LYS A 238 24.62 20.33 21.35
C LYS A 238 24.76 20.94 19.94
N ALA A 239 25.52 22.02 19.82
CA ALA A 239 25.69 22.76 18.57
C ALA A 239 26.19 21.91 17.38
N TYR A 240 26.96 20.85 17.63
CA TYR A 240 27.48 19.94 16.60
C TYR A 240 26.64 18.68 16.40
N ALA A 241 25.60 18.45 17.21
CA ALA A 241 24.74 17.29 17.03
C ALA A 241 23.86 17.47 15.78
N PRO A 242 23.66 16.40 14.98
CA PRO A 242 22.76 16.49 13.84
C PRO A 242 21.34 16.75 14.33
N GLN A 243 20.59 17.54 13.55
CA GLN A 243 19.17 17.75 13.79
C GLN A 243 18.40 16.42 13.84
N PRO A 244 17.40 16.26 14.72
CA PRO A 244 16.67 14.99 14.88
C PRO A 244 16.12 14.44 13.56
N LEU A 245 15.56 15.30 12.71
CA LEU A 245 15.08 14.92 11.38
C LEU A 245 16.18 14.28 10.51
N ASN A 246 17.41 14.82 10.54
CA ASN A 246 18.52 14.29 9.75
C ASN A 246 18.97 12.92 10.27
N LEU A 247 19.00 12.75 11.60
CA LEU A 247 19.27 11.45 12.22
C LEU A 247 18.21 10.41 11.82
N LEU A 248 16.94 10.77 11.92
CA LEU A 248 15.83 9.90 11.55
C LEU A 248 15.85 9.53 10.07
N LYS A 249 16.06 10.52 9.18
CA LYS A 249 16.24 10.27 7.74
C LYS A 249 17.44 9.36 7.48
N TYR A 250 18.52 9.47 8.24
CA TYR A 250 19.68 8.59 8.08
C TYR A 250 19.36 7.14 8.51
N MET A 251 18.65 6.95 9.62
CA MET A 251 18.31 5.62 10.14
C MET A 251 17.18 4.93 9.38
N ALA A 252 16.28 5.69 8.74
CA ALA A 252 15.12 5.15 8.04
C ALA A 252 15.50 4.27 6.84
N THR A 253 14.83 3.12 6.74
CA THR A 253 14.90 2.25 5.55
C THR A 253 13.88 2.64 4.49
N SER A 254 12.81 3.32 4.89
CA SER A 254 11.84 3.92 3.99
C SER A 254 11.42 5.27 4.54
N VAL A 255 11.45 6.30 3.70
CA VAL A 255 10.98 7.65 4.04
C VAL A 255 9.77 7.95 3.19
N ILE A 256 8.65 8.30 3.81
CA ILE A 256 7.40 8.62 3.12
C ILE A 256 7.02 10.04 3.48
N THR A 257 7.03 10.94 2.51
CA THR A 257 6.59 12.33 2.70
C THR A 257 5.14 12.47 2.25
N CYS A 258 4.29 12.97 3.13
CA CYS A 258 2.88 13.21 2.86
C CYS A 258 2.68 14.60 2.23
N LYS A 259 1.94 14.66 1.12
CA LYS A 259 1.55 15.91 0.45
C LYS A 259 0.04 15.92 0.17
N SER A 260 -0.57 17.09 0.29
CA SER A 260 -1.98 17.27 -0.05
C SER A 260 -2.18 17.08 -1.55
N PHE A 261 -3.19 16.30 -1.94
CA PHE A 261 -3.48 16.05 -3.34
C PHE A 261 -3.87 17.33 -4.09
N ALA A 262 -4.65 18.22 -3.46
CA ALA A 262 -5.04 19.50 -4.05
C ALA A 262 -3.83 20.41 -4.32
N HIS A 263 -2.85 20.45 -3.40
CA HIS A 263 -1.62 21.23 -3.58
C HIS A 263 -0.75 20.68 -4.72
N VAL A 264 -0.69 19.35 -4.86
CA VAL A 264 0.02 18.71 -5.97
C VAL A 264 -0.65 18.99 -7.31
N LEU A 265 -1.98 19.01 -7.35
CA LEU A 265 -2.74 19.39 -8.54
C LEU A 265 -2.58 20.88 -8.89
N SER A 266 -2.59 21.79 -7.91
CA SER A 266 -2.38 23.22 -8.16
C SER A 266 -0.97 23.50 -8.69
N ALA A 267 0.04 22.83 -8.14
CA ALA A 267 1.43 22.87 -8.63
C ALA A 267 1.55 22.37 -10.06
N LYS A 268 0.89 21.24 -10.38
CA LYS A 268 0.82 20.73 -11.76
C LYS A 268 0.13 21.72 -12.69
N ALA A 269 -1.03 22.27 -12.31
CA ALA A 269 -1.80 23.20 -13.13
C ALA A 269 -1.04 24.51 -13.39
N ALA A 270 -0.28 25.00 -12.41
CA ALA A 270 0.61 26.14 -12.58
C ALA A 270 1.70 25.83 -13.59
N LYS A 271 2.36 24.66 -13.46
CA LYS A 271 3.40 24.22 -14.39
C LYS A 271 2.90 24.05 -15.82
N GLU A 272 1.73 23.45 -16.03
CA GLU A 272 1.11 23.31 -17.36
C GLU A 272 0.76 24.67 -17.99
N ARG A 273 0.43 25.67 -17.16
CA ARG A 273 0.16 27.05 -17.61
C ARG A 273 1.40 27.94 -17.64
N SER A 274 2.59 27.39 -17.35
CA SER A 274 3.83 28.17 -17.19
C SER A 274 3.71 29.33 -16.19
N LEU A 275 2.88 29.15 -15.16
CA LEU A 275 2.74 30.06 -14.02
C LEU A 275 3.73 29.69 -12.91
N PRO A 276 4.09 30.64 -12.02
CA PRO A 276 4.87 30.31 -10.83
C PRO A 276 4.16 29.26 -9.98
N GLU A 277 4.92 28.29 -9.47
CA GLU A 277 4.36 27.24 -8.62
C GLU A 277 3.83 27.84 -7.31
N PRO A 278 2.59 27.49 -6.89
CA PRO A 278 2.04 27.94 -5.61
C PRO A 278 2.89 27.40 -4.47
N THR A 279 3.32 28.30 -3.58
CA THR A 279 4.02 27.94 -2.35
C THR A 279 3.02 27.55 -1.28
N HIS A 280 3.28 26.44 -0.58
CA HIS A 280 2.44 25.94 0.51
C HIS A 280 3.32 25.69 1.75
N GLY A 281 2.70 25.78 2.93
CA GLY A 281 3.35 25.50 4.22
C GLY A 281 4.53 26.41 4.52
N LEU A 282 5.59 25.82 5.06
CA LEU A 282 6.80 26.54 5.49
C LEU A 282 7.46 27.34 4.36
N LEU A 283 7.26 26.96 3.09
CA LEU A 283 7.80 27.67 1.93
C LEU A 283 7.15 29.03 1.68
N GLN A 284 5.97 29.27 2.25
CA GLN A 284 5.30 30.57 2.15
C GLN A 284 6.02 31.65 2.98
N GLY A 285 6.86 31.24 3.95
CA GLY A 285 7.57 32.16 4.85
C GLY A 285 6.64 32.99 5.73
N ALA A 286 5.37 32.57 5.87
CA ALA A 286 4.41 33.24 6.74
C ALA A 286 4.73 32.91 8.19
N GLU A 287 4.84 33.93 9.03
CA GLU A 287 5.04 33.77 10.47
C GLU A 287 3.74 33.31 11.15
N GLY A 288 3.84 32.32 12.03
CA GLY A 288 2.71 31.76 12.78
C GLY A 288 2.23 30.41 12.27
N VAL A 289 1.13 29.92 12.86
CA VAL A 289 0.50 28.65 12.48
C VAL A 289 -0.41 28.89 11.28
N VAL A 290 0.09 28.64 10.07
CA VAL A 290 -0.63 28.86 8.82
C VAL A 290 -0.93 27.53 8.15
N GLN A 291 -2.22 27.22 8.01
CA GLN A 291 -2.69 26.13 7.18
C GLN A 291 -3.15 26.71 5.84
N CYS A 292 -2.63 26.18 4.74
CA CYS A 292 -3.04 26.61 3.41
C CYS A 292 -4.47 26.15 3.09
N LEU A 293 -5.15 26.90 2.20
CA LEU A 293 -6.42 26.46 1.61
C LEU A 293 -6.22 25.12 0.90
N ASP A 294 -7.28 24.30 0.87
CA ASP A 294 -7.26 22.95 0.29
C ASP A 294 -6.21 21.99 0.91
N ALA A 295 -5.75 22.28 2.13
CA ALA A 295 -5.02 21.34 2.96
C ALA A 295 -5.88 20.11 3.31
N ASN A 296 -5.23 18.97 3.53
CA ASN A 296 -5.86 17.71 3.93
C ASN A 296 -7.02 17.29 3.00
N ASP A 297 -6.75 17.21 1.70
CA ASP A 297 -7.74 16.86 0.68
C ASP A 297 -8.45 15.54 1.00
N HIS A 298 -9.79 15.59 0.99
CA HIS A 298 -10.67 14.46 1.28
C HIS A 298 -10.65 13.37 0.19
N ARG A 299 -10.08 13.63 -1.00
CA ARG A 299 -9.99 12.65 -2.09
C ARG A 299 -8.93 11.59 -1.81
N GLY A 300 -7.86 11.97 -1.11
CA GLY A 300 -6.69 11.13 -0.90
C GLY A 300 -5.44 11.93 -0.61
N ILE A 301 -4.38 11.19 -0.31
CA ILE A 301 -3.06 11.75 0.01
C ILE A 301 -2.06 11.35 -1.07
N VAL A 302 -1.10 12.24 -1.34
CA VAL A 302 0.05 11.95 -2.18
C VAL A 302 1.22 11.55 -1.29
N LEU A 303 1.90 10.49 -1.66
CA LEU A 303 3.02 9.92 -0.93
C LEU A 303 4.27 9.96 -1.80
N GLU A 304 5.23 10.80 -1.44
CA GLU A 304 6.56 10.74 -2.04
C GLU A 304 7.40 9.79 -1.19
N ALA A 305 7.63 8.58 -1.72
CA ALA A 305 8.28 7.53 -0.98
C ALA A 305 9.68 7.27 -1.53
N GLU A 306 10.67 7.26 -0.63
CA GLU A 306 12.03 6.84 -0.87
C GLU A 306 12.26 5.49 -0.17
N PHE A 307 12.51 4.44 -0.97
CA PHE A 307 12.85 3.12 -0.48
C PHE A 307 14.36 2.89 -0.61
N ARG A 308 15.02 2.55 0.50
CA ARG A 308 16.46 2.24 0.47
C ARG A 308 16.69 0.76 0.24
N ARG A 309 17.37 0.43 -0.85
CA ARG A 309 17.72 -0.95 -1.19
C ARG A 309 18.84 -1.46 -0.29
N LYS A 310 19.02 -2.78 -0.24
CA LYS A 310 20.17 -3.42 0.44
C LYS A 310 21.53 -2.97 -0.10
N SER A 311 21.57 -2.50 -1.34
CA SER A 311 22.76 -1.91 -1.96
C SER A 311 23.06 -0.48 -1.49
N GLY A 312 22.20 0.11 -0.65
CA GLY A 312 22.29 1.51 -0.21
C GLY A 312 21.75 2.54 -1.20
N ARG A 313 21.45 2.15 -2.45
CA ARG A 313 20.86 3.07 -3.44
C ARG A 313 19.38 3.35 -3.10
N PRO A 314 18.97 4.63 -3.01
CA PRO A 314 17.57 4.99 -2.84
C PRO A 314 16.80 4.83 -4.16
N GLU A 315 15.55 4.41 -4.05
CA GLU A 315 14.56 4.33 -5.12
C GLU A 315 13.35 5.17 -4.70
N SER A 316 13.12 6.27 -5.41
CA SER A 316 12.09 7.26 -5.07
C SER A 316 10.95 7.21 -6.06
N GLU A 317 9.71 7.19 -5.57
CA GLU A 317 8.51 7.18 -6.40
C GLU A 317 7.37 7.97 -5.76
N THR A 318 6.45 8.46 -6.59
CA THR A 318 5.27 9.21 -6.14
C THR A 318 4.00 8.39 -6.31
N TYR A 319 3.28 8.23 -5.21
CA TYR A 319 2.07 7.42 -5.14
C TYR A 319 0.88 8.25 -4.74
N PHE A 320 -0.30 7.80 -5.14
CA PHE A 320 -1.56 8.32 -4.65
C PHE A 320 -2.27 7.24 -3.84
N LEU A 321 -2.61 7.57 -2.59
CA LEU A 321 -3.41 6.75 -1.71
C LEU A 321 -4.75 7.46 -1.46
N ARG A 322 -5.80 6.95 -2.09
CA ARG A 322 -7.17 7.36 -1.76
C ARG A 322 -7.61 6.83 -0.40
N LEU A 323 -8.65 7.42 0.19
CA LEU A 323 -9.25 6.88 1.40
C LEU A 323 -9.87 5.49 1.16
N ALA A 324 -9.76 4.65 2.18
CA ALA A 324 -10.35 3.33 2.23
C ALA A 324 -11.88 3.39 2.18
N ARG A 325 -12.49 2.56 1.33
CA ARG A 325 -13.94 2.36 1.28
C ARG A 325 -14.29 0.99 1.86
N PRO A 326 -15.47 0.82 2.48
CA PRO A 326 -15.92 -0.49 2.96
C PRO A 326 -15.93 -1.56 1.86
N SER A 327 -16.24 -1.17 0.61
CA SER A 327 -16.27 -2.05 -0.56
C SER A 327 -14.91 -2.69 -0.89
N ASP A 328 -13.81 -2.04 -0.52
CA ASP A 328 -12.44 -2.47 -0.85
C ASP A 328 -12.02 -3.71 -0.05
N TYR A 329 -12.69 -3.94 1.07
CA TYR A 329 -12.38 -5.00 2.01
C TYR A 329 -13.40 -6.13 1.91
N ASN A 330 -12.93 -7.34 2.15
CA ASN A 330 -13.81 -8.48 2.37
C ASN A 330 -14.57 -8.31 3.69
N ILE A 331 -15.63 -9.10 3.84
CA ILE A 331 -16.32 -9.19 5.13
C ILE A 331 -15.33 -9.78 6.15
N PRO A 332 -15.21 -9.20 7.35
CA PRO A 332 -14.31 -9.72 8.38
C PRO A 332 -14.68 -11.15 8.75
N ILE A 333 -13.66 -12.00 8.90
CA ILE A 333 -13.81 -13.36 9.41
C ILE A 333 -14.02 -13.26 10.92
N PRO A 334 -14.82 -14.15 11.56
CA PRO A 334 -14.98 -14.17 13.01
C PRO A 334 -13.63 -14.12 13.75
N GLY A 335 -13.47 -13.14 14.64
CA GLY A 335 -12.23 -12.90 15.40
C GLY A 335 -11.27 -11.87 14.79
N LEU A 336 -11.53 -11.34 13.59
CA LEU A 336 -10.78 -10.24 13.00
C LEU A 336 -11.63 -8.96 12.97
N ALA A 337 -11.03 -7.83 13.32
CA ALA A 337 -11.69 -6.52 13.30
C ALA A 337 -11.99 -6.03 11.87
N PHE A 338 -11.09 -6.34 10.93
CA PHE A 338 -11.20 -5.93 9.53
C PHE A 338 -11.03 -7.15 8.61
N GLY A 339 -11.75 -7.17 7.49
CA GLY A 339 -11.53 -8.18 6.46
C GLY A 339 -10.28 -7.88 5.64
N THR A 340 -9.87 -8.84 4.81
CA THR A 340 -8.70 -8.69 3.94
C THR A 340 -8.99 -7.77 2.76
N LEU A 341 -7.96 -7.06 2.29
CA LEU A 341 -8.05 -6.21 1.11
C LEU A 341 -8.36 -7.06 -0.14
N LYS A 342 -9.37 -6.65 -0.94
CA LYS A 342 -9.74 -7.33 -2.19
C LYS A 342 -8.78 -7.01 -3.32
N GLN A 343 -8.48 -5.73 -3.49
CA GLN A 343 -7.64 -5.21 -4.57
C GLN A 343 -6.83 -4.03 -4.07
N GLU A 344 -5.56 -3.96 -4.49
CA GLU A 344 -4.70 -2.82 -4.21
C GLU A 344 -5.24 -1.58 -4.93
N TYR A 345 -5.39 -0.49 -4.20
CA TYR A 345 -5.87 0.79 -4.75
C TYR A 345 -4.84 1.91 -4.63
N VAL A 346 -3.64 1.59 -4.15
CA VAL A 346 -2.49 2.48 -4.27
C VAL A 346 -2.00 2.42 -5.71
N ILE A 347 -1.90 3.59 -6.33
CA ILE A 347 -1.48 3.74 -7.72
C ILE A 347 -0.36 4.77 -7.81
N LEU A 348 0.36 4.78 -8.92
CA LEU A 348 1.31 5.86 -9.18
C LEU A 348 0.54 7.15 -9.42
N LEU A 349 1.13 8.29 -9.05
CA LEU A 349 0.49 9.59 -9.21
C LEU A 349 0.10 9.85 -10.68
N ASP A 350 0.95 9.44 -11.63
CA ASP A 350 0.71 9.56 -13.07
C ASP A 350 -0.50 8.75 -13.58
N GLN A 351 -0.99 7.78 -12.81
CA GLN A 351 -2.17 6.98 -13.17
C GLN A 351 -3.48 7.62 -12.67
N VAL A 352 -3.41 8.64 -11.82
CA VAL A 352 -4.60 9.31 -11.29
C VAL A 352 -5.19 10.16 -12.41
N PRO A 353 -6.45 9.97 -12.85
CA PRO A 353 -7.00 10.68 -14.01
C PRO A 353 -6.97 12.21 -13.87
N ALA A 354 -7.13 12.73 -12.65
CA ALA A 354 -7.06 14.17 -12.38
C ALA A 354 -5.64 14.75 -12.46
N TYR A 355 -4.61 13.90 -12.32
CA TYR A 355 -3.20 14.29 -12.41
C TYR A 355 -2.55 13.84 -13.72
N ALA A 356 -3.06 12.82 -14.40
CA ALA A 356 -2.48 12.33 -15.65
C ALA A 356 -2.58 13.41 -16.74
N SER A 357 -1.52 13.58 -17.55
CA SER A 357 -1.59 14.40 -18.75
C SER A 357 -2.31 13.65 -19.87
N ALA A 358 -2.87 14.37 -20.85
CA ALA A 358 -3.56 13.76 -21.99
C ALA A 358 -2.67 12.74 -22.75
N GLU A 359 -1.35 12.99 -22.80
CA GLU A 359 -0.35 12.10 -23.40
C GLU A 359 -0.19 10.79 -22.61
N VAL A 360 -0.11 10.86 -21.28
CA VAL A 360 -0.01 9.69 -20.39
C VAL A 360 -1.29 8.87 -20.42
N ILE A 361 -2.46 9.51 -20.46
CA ILE A 361 -3.75 8.84 -20.64
C ILE A 361 -3.76 8.07 -21.98
N GLY A 362 -3.21 8.66 -23.05
CA GLY A 362 -3.03 8.00 -24.34
C GLY A 362 -2.14 6.76 -24.26
N TRP A 363 -1.02 6.82 -23.55
CA TRP A 363 -0.12 5.68 -23.36
C TRP A 363 -0.66 4.60 -22.43
N VAL A 364 -1.39 4.97 -21.38
CA VAL A 364 -2.06 4.01 -20.48
C VAL A 364 -3.15 3.26 -21.25
N ASN A 365 -3.93 3.95 -22.08
CA ASN A 365 -4.95 3.31 -22.93
C ASN A 365 -4.32 2.39 -23.98
N ALA A 366 -3.18 2.76 -24.56
CA ALA A 366 -2.42 1.89 -25.46
C ALA A 366 -1.85 0.66 -24.71
N SER A 367 -1.32 0.87 -23.51
CA SER A 367 -0.79 -0.21 -22.66
C SER A 367 -1.88 -1.13 -22.12
N ALA A 368 -3.09 -0.64 -21.86
CA ALA A 368 -4.22 -1.47 -21.43
C ALA A 368 -4.62 -2.50 -22.50
N LYS A 369 -4.52 -2.13 -23.79
CA LYS A 369 -4.67 -3.08 -24.90
C LYS A 369 -3.55 -4.12 -24.94
N ASP A 370 -2.32 -3.74 -24.55
CA ASP A 370 -1.21 -4.68 -24.40
C ASP A 370 -1.30 -5.57 -23.14
N ILE A 371 -2.00 -5.14 -22.09
CA ILE A 371 -2.18 -5.95 -20.86
C ILE A 371 -3.05 -7.19 -21.15
N GLU A 372 -4.04 -7.10 -22.04
CA GLU A 372 -4.78 -8.27 -22.55
C GLU A 372 -3.88 -9.25 -23.33
N SER A 373 -2.69 -8.81 -23.78
CA SER A 373 -1.75 -9.60 -24.58
C SER A 373 -0.70 -10.39 -23.76
N THR A 374 -0.75 -10.38 -22.41
CA THR A 374 0.32 -11.00 -21.60
C THR A 374 0.27 -12.54 -21.52
N PHE A 375 -0.68 -13.20 -22.20
CA PHE A 375 -0.72 -14.68 -22.36
C PHE A 375 -1.32 -15.13 -23.71
N ASN A 376 -1.03 -14.44 -24.82
CA ASN A 376 -1.27 -15.06 -26.13
C ASN A 376 -0.16 -16.09 -26.41
N LEU A 377 -0.40 -17.35 -26.01
CA LEU A 377 0.37 -18.53 -26.46
C LEU A 377 0.13 -18.85 -27.94
N SER A 378 -0.77 -18.12 -28.60
CA SER A 378 -0.93 -18.16 -30.04
C SER A 378 0.27 -17.51 -30.71
N LEU A 379 0.97 -18.26 -31.57
CA LEU A 379 1.95 -17.70 -32.49
C LEU A 379 1.27 -16.60 -33.31
N THR A 380 1.92 -15.44 -33.43
CA THR A 380 1.50 -14.43 -34.40
C THR A 380 1.49 -15.04 -35.81
N ASP A 381 0.64 -14.57 -36.72
CA ASP A 381 0.54 -15.15 -38.07
C ASP A 381 1.90 -15.20 -38.79
N LYS A 382 2.75 -14.18 -38.56
CA LYS A 382 4.14 -14.15 -39.05
C LYS A 382 5.02 -15.26 -38.46
N GLN A 383 4.89 -15.54 -37.15
CA GLN A 383 5.64 -16.62 -36.50
C GLN A 383 5.12 -18.00 -36.89
N LYS A 384 3.81 -18.13 -37.13
CA LYS A 384 3.20 -19.37 -37.66
C LYS A 384 3.71 -19.66 -39.06
N GLN A 385 3.73 -18.66 -39.93
CA GLN A 385 4.25 -18.78 -41.30
C GLN A 385 5.75 -19.08 -41.32
N ALA A 386 6.53 -18.47 -40.41
CA ALA A 386 7.94 -18.79 -40.25
C ALA A 386 8.16 -20.23 -39.76
N ARG A 387 7.35 -20.72 -38.80
CA ARG A 387 7.43 -22.12 -38.33
C ARG A 387 7.05 -23.12 -39.42
N GLU A 388 6.04 -22.81 -40.22
CA GLU A 388 5.60 -23.65 -41.34
C GLU A 388 6.58 -23.63 -42.52
N GLY A 389 7.37 -22.57 -42.67
CA GLY A 389 8.42 -22.45 -43.70
C GLY A 389 9.79 -23.04 -43.33
N VAL A 390 9.97 -23.52 -42.09
CA VAL A 390 11.21 -24.20 -41.68
C VAL A 390 11.15 -25.64 -42.17
N VAL A 391 11.94 -25.94 -43.20
CA VAL A 391 12.09 -27.29 -43.76
C VAL A 391 12.89 -28.15 -42.78
N LEU A 392 12.18 -29.00 -42.04
CA LEU A 392 12.78 -30.02 -41.19
C LEU A 392 13.23 -31.20 -42.06
N PRO A 393 14.50 -31.64 -41.96
CA PRO A 393 14.92 -32.89 -42.57
C PRO A 393 14.00 -34.03 -42.12
N TYR A 394 13.47 -34.81 -43.07
CA TYR A 394 12.61 -35.99 -42.86
C TYR A 394 11.15 -35.75 -42.42
N PHE A 395 10.67 -34.50 -42.36
CA PHE A 395 9.27 -34.22 -42.00
C PHE A 395 8.26 -34.63 -43.10
N ASP A 396 8.69 -34.62 -44.37
CA ASP A 396 7.88 -35.11 -45.49
C ASP A 396 7.69 -36.63 -45.46
N ALA A 397 8.58 -37.37 -44.78
CA ALA A 397 8.48 -38.81 -44.64
C ALA A 397 7.32 -39.27 -43.74
N GLN A 398 6.73 -38.35 -42.96
CA GLN A 398 5.55 -38.63 -42.11
C GLN A 398 4.21 -38.26 -42.74
N LYS A 399 4.20 -37.49 -43.84
CA LYS A 399 2.95 -37.02 -44.48
C LYS A 399 2.57 -37.77 -45.76
N GLY A 400 3.43 -38.65 -46.25
CA GLY A 400 3.10 -39.60 -47.30
C GLY A 400 2.22 -40.74 -46.80
N GLU A 401 1.39 -41.27 -47.69
CA GLU A 401 0.35 -42.31 -47.50
C GLU A 401 0.91 -43.72 -47.11
N GLY A 402 2.00 -43.77 -46.33
CA GLY A 402 2.71 -44.97 -45.89
C GLY A 402 3.47 -44.73 -44.57
N GLY A 403 2.71 -44.50 -43.50
CA GLY A 403 3.23 -44.22 -42.16
C GLY A 403 3.76 -45.46 -41.41
N GLU A 404 4.91 -46.00 -41.81
CA GLU A 404 5.62 -47.06 -41.07
C GLU A 404 7.12 -46.77 -40.82
N GLY A 405 7.61 -45.58 -41.16
CA GLY A 405 9.05 -45.24 -41.08
C GLY A 405 9.57 -44.75 -39.72
N GLY A 406 8.97 -45.14 -38.60
CA GLY A 406 9.32 -44.55 -37.29
C GLY A 406 9.14 -45.44 -36.06
N ARG A 407 8.99 -46.77 -36.22
CA ARG A 407 9.07 -47.69 -35.08
C ARG A 407 10.54 -47.98 -34.78
N ILE A 408 11.04 -47.39 -33.70
CA ILE A 408 12.31 -47.82 -33.11
C ILE A 408 12.03 -49.18 -32.46
N LEU A 409 12.48 -50.26 -33.10
CA LEU A 409 12.44 -51.60 -32.52
C LEU A 409 13.69 -51.74 -31.65
N TYR A 410 13.51 -51.84 -30.33
CA TYR A 410 14.59 -52.23 -29.42
C TYR A 410 14.70 -53.75 -29.45
N ASP A 411 15.86 -54.26 -29.89
CA ASP A 411 16.15 -55.68 -29.88
C ASP A 411 17.11 -55.95 -28.71
N MET A 412 16.63 -56.63 -27.68
CA MET A 412 17.41 -56.89 -26.46
C MET A 412 18.56 -57.85 -26.78
N GLY A 413 19.80 -57.39 -26.58
CA GLY A 413 20.98 -58.24 -26.70
C GLY A 413 21.07 -59.21 -25.51
N ALA A 414 21.60 -60.41 -25.73
CA ALA A 414 21.80 -61.42 -24.67
C ALA A 414 22.85 -61.02 -23.59
N GLU A 415 23.43 -59.84 -23.71
CA GLU A 415 24.38 -59.23 -22.77
C GLU A 415 23.75 -58.11 -21.92
N ASP A 416 22.44 -57.85 -22.08
CA ASP A 416 21.71 -56.83 -21.32
C ASP A 416 21.21 -57.45 -19.99
N ASP A 417 22.04 -57.35 -18.95
CA ASP A 417 21.79 -57.75 -17.57
C ASP A 417 20.82 -56.76 -16.89
N PHE A 418 19.54 -56.93 -17.22
CA PHE A 418 18.44 -56.18 -16.59
C PHE A 418 18.31 -56.60 -15.11
N ASP A 419 18.92 -55.81 -14.22
CA ASP A 419 18.85 -56.01 -12.77
C ASP A 419 17.41 -55.72 -12.27
N GLU A 420 16.72 -56.76 -11.81
CA GLU A 420 15.30 -56.75 -11.39
C GLU A 420 14.99 -55.92 -10.13
N GLU A 421 15.95 -55.16 -9.57
CA GLU A 421 15.84 -54.49 -8.26
C GLU A 421 15.63 -52.96 -8.33
N GLU A 422 15.56 -52.35 -9.52
CA GLU A 422 15.51 -50.87 -9.67
C GLU A 422 14.10 -50.27 -9.91
N ASP A 423 13.01 -51.02 -9.69
CA ASP A 423 11.64 -50.53 -9.96
C ASP A 423 10.71 -50.51 -8.72
N GLU A 424 11.19 -50.00 -7.58
CA GLU A 424 10.30 -49.48 -6.52
C GLU A 424 10.71 -48.09 -6.03
N ILE A 425 10.28 -47.03 -6.74
CA ILE A 425 10.13 -45.68 -6.15
C ILE A 425 8.86 -44.98 -6.66
#